data_AF-A0A522UQ91-F1
#
_entry.id   AF-A0A522UQ91-F1
#
_cell.length_a   1.000
_cell.length_b   1.000
_cell.length_c   1.000
_cell.angle_alpha   90.00
_cell.angle_beta   90.00
_cell.angle_gamma   90.00
#
_symmetry.space_group_name_H-M   'P 1'
#
loop_
_entity.id
_entity.type
_entity.pdbx_description
1 polymer ?
#
loop_
_entity_poly.entity_id
_entity_poly.type
_entity_poly.pdbx_seq_one_letter_code
_entity_poly.pdbx_strand_id
1 'polypeptide(L)'
;MNNLFINDRALEYMKKAIESEKASAMRIFKSGGGCYNQFEFTPVKKALTGDVTFWQGGIAVHIEKEIVQNTGSISIKFNEHKGLLIKFE
;
A
#
# COMPACT_ATOMS: atom_id res chain seq x y z
N MET A 1 0.87 17.80 -1.20
CA MET A 1 0.03 16.71 -0.65
C MET A 1 0.07 15.61 -1.67
N ASN A 2 0.48 14.40 -1.27
CA ASN A 2 0.52 13.28 -2.20
C ASN A 2 -0.83 12.60 -2.21
N ASN A 3 -1.27 12.21 -3.40
CA ASN A 3 -2.59 11.64 -3.58
C ASN A 3 -2.48 10.11 -3.67
N LEU A 4 -3.27 9.40 -2.87
CA LEU A 4 -3.43 7.95 -2.95
C LEU A 4 -4.73 7.63 -3.69
N PHE A 5 -4.61 6.87 -4.78
CA PHE A 5 -5.74 6.42 -5.58
C PHE A 5 -5.80 4.90 -5.58
N ILE A 6 -6.85 4.33 -5.01
CA ILE A 6 -7.06 2.89 -4.94
C ILE A 6 -8.35 2.58 -5.67
N ASN A 7 -8.30 1.71 -6.68
CA ASN A 7 -9.52 1.27 -7.34
C ASN A 7 -10.32 0.28 -6.47
N ASP A 8 -11.61 0.15 -6.73
CA ASP A 8 -12.52 -0.64 -5.88
C ASP A 8 -12.10 -2.10 -5.75
N ARG A 9 -11.65 -2.74 -6.85
CA ARG A 9 -11.14 -4.12 -6.80
C ARG A 9 -9.89 -4.27 -5.92
N ALA A 10 -8.95 -3.33 -5.99
CA ALA A 10 -7.79 -3.36 -5.10
C ALA A 10 -8.20 -3.16 -3.65
N LEU A 11 -9.13 -2.25 -3.39
CA LEU A 11 -9.65 -2.00 -2.06
C LEU A 11 -10.32 -3.26 -1.47
N GLU A 12 -11.16 -3.95 -2.24
CA GLU A 12 -11.77 -5.22 -1.82
C GLU A 12 -10.74 -6.30 -1.54
N TYR A 13 -9.74 -6.44 -2.41
CA TYR A 13 -8.67 -7.42 -2.23
C TYR A 13 -7.87 -7.15 -0.95
N MET A 14 -7.49 -5.90 -0.71
CA MET A 14 -6.75 -5.51 0.50
C MET A 14 -7.59 -5.70 1.77
N LYS A 15 -8.90 -5.39 1.75
CA LYS A 15 -9.80 -5.64 2.88
C LYS A 15 -9.83 -7.12 3.26
N LYS A 16 -9.96 -8.01 2.26
CA LYS A 16 -9.94 -9.46 2.48
C LYS A 16 -8.61 -9.92 3.08
N ALA A 17 -7.48 -9.39 2.61
CA ALA A 17 -6.17 -9.70 3.17
C ALA A 17 -6.05 -9.25 4.64
N ILE A 18 -6.50 -8.03 4.95
CA ILE A 18 -6.52 -7.49 6.32
C ILE A 18 -7.35 -8.38 7.25
N GLU A 19 -8.55 -8.77 6.82
CA GLU A 19 -9.44 -9.62 7.60
C GLU A 19 -8.85 -11.01 7.82
N SER A 20 -8.33 -11.63 6.75
CA SER A 20 -7.70 -12.96 6.79
C SER A 20 -6.52 -13.02 7.76
N GLU A 21 -5.70 -11.97 7.81
CA GLU A 21 -4.54 -11.90 8.69
C GLU A 21 -4.85 -11.31 10.09
N LYS A 22 -6.12 -10.99 10.37
CA LYS A 22 -6.55 -10.32 11.61
C LYS A 22 -5.72 -9.05 11.88
N ALA A 23 -5.45 -8.30 10.81
CA ALA A 23 -4.71 -7.06 10.81
C ALA A 23 -5.67 -5.86 10.95
N SER A 24 -5.12 -4.65 11.00
CA SER A 24 -5.90 -3.41 11.13
C SER A 24 -5.71 -2.44 9.95
N ALA A 25 -4.65 -2.65 9.17
CA ALA A 25 -4.27 -1.78 8.06
C ALA A 25 -3.47 -2.57 7.02
N MET A 26 -3.29 -1.96 5.85
CA MET A 26 -2.30 -2.40 4.86
C MET A 26 -1.05 -1.53 4.96
N ARG A 27 0.14 -2.10 4.79
CA ARG A 27 1.40 -1.36 4.72
C ARG A 27 2.06 -1.54 3.35
N ILE A 28 2.59 -0.44 2.81
CA ILE A 28 3.35 -0.38 1.56
C ILE A 28 4.76 0.10 1.87
N PHE A 29 5.75 -0.68 1.46
CA PHE A 29 7.15 -0.42 1.78
C PHE A 29 8.08 -0.91 0.68
N LYS A 30 9.31 -0.39 0.66
CA LYS A 30 10.36 -0.95 -0.20
C LYS A 30 10.94 -2.18 0.47
N SER A 31 10.90 -3.33 -0.21
CA SER A 31 11.66 -4.50 0.23
C SER A 31 13.03 -4.53 -0.48
N GLY A 32 14.08 -4.78 0.31
CA GLY A 32 15.47 -4.67 -0.13
C GLY A 32 16.11 -6.04 -0.35
N GLY A 33 16.68 -6.24 -1.55
CA GLY A 33 17.48 -7.42 -1.89
C GLY A 33 17.99 -7.45 -3.34
N GLY A 34 18.52 -6.33 -3.88
CA GLY A 34 19.18 -6.34 -5.20
C GLY A 34 19.11 -5.00 -5.96
N CYS A 35 19.61 -5.01 -7.21
CA CYS A 35 19.69 -3.83 -8.11
C CYS A 35 18.31 -3.21 -8.48
N TYR A 36 17.20 -3.86 -8.11
CA TYR A 36 15.85 -3.41 -8.39
C TYR A 36 15.08 -3.14 -7.09
N ASN A 37 14.58 -1.92 -6.93
CA ASN A 37 13.66 -1.56 -5.85
C ASN A 37 12.33 -2.32 -6.07
N GLN A 38 12.02 -3.27 -5.21
CA GLN A 38 10.72 -3.92 -5.17
C GLN A 38 9.86 -3.28 -4.07
N PHE A 39 8.56 -3.17 -4.34
CA PHE A 39 7.58 -2.66 -3.40
C PHE A 39 6.70 -3.81 -2.94
N GLU A 40 6.43 -3.87 -1.65
CA GLU A 40 5.63 -4.91 -1.04
C GLU A 40 4.39 -4.34 -0.36
N PHE A 41 3.35 -5.18 -0.31
CA PHE A 41 2.11 -4.95 0.40
C PHE A 41 2.00 -6.00 1.51
N THR A 42 1.78 -5.57 2.75
CA THR A 42 1.57 -6.52 3.85
C THR A 42 0.50 -6.01 4.83
N PRO A 43 -0.44 -6.85 5.26
CA PRO A 43 -1.33 -6.51 6.36
C PRO A 43 -0.54 -6.29 7.65
N VAL A 44 -0.88 -5.22 8.39
CA VAL A 44 -0.22 -4.90 9.66
C VAL A 44 -1.22 -4.53 10.74
N LYS A 45 -0.86 -4.77 12.00
CA LYS A 45 -1.66 -4.36 13.17
C LYS A 45 -1.49 -2.87 13.51
N LYS A 46 -0.37 -2.26 13.09
CA LYS A 46 -0.04 -0.85 13.36
C LYS A 46 0.97 -0.32 12.35
N ALA A 47 1.00 0.99 12.18
CA ALA A 47 2.05 1.70 11.43
C ALA A 47 3.43 1.52 12.07
N LEU A 48 4.48 1.61 11.24
CA LEU A 48 5.86 1.76 11.73
C LEU A 48 6.24 3.23 11.85
N THR A 49 7.29 3.50 12.62
CA THR A 49 7.81 4.86 12.83
C THR A 49 8.18 5.48 11.49
N GLY A 50 7.56 6.63 11.19
CA GLY A 50 7.79 7.38 9.97
C GLY A 50 6.82 7.06 8.82
N ASP A 51 6.02 6.00 8.92
CA ASP A 51 4.99 5.74 7.91
C ASP A 51 3.98 6.90 7.85
N VAL A 52 3.58 7.25 6.64
CA VAL A 52 2.49 8.19 6.38
C VAL A 52 1.20 7.39 6.23
N THR A 53 0.14 7.81 6.93
CA THR A 53 -1.14 7.10 6.91
C THR A 53 -2.12 7.79 5.97
N PHE A 54 -2.71 7.00 5.09
CA PHE A 54 -3.83 7.38 4.24
C PHE A 54 -5.08 6.62 4.66
N TRP A 55 -6.21 7.30 4.68
CA TRP A 55 -7.52 6.69 4.89
C TRP A 55 -8.28 6.67 3.57
N GLN A 56 -8.61 5.48 3.08
CA GLN A 56 -9.35 5.34 1.83
C GLN A 56 -10.24 4.11 1.86
N GLY A 57 -11.49 4.29 1.46
CA GLY A 57 -12.42 3.17 1.34
C GLY A 57 -12.69 2.40 2.63
N GLY A 58 -12.51 3.05 3.79
CA GLY A 58 -12.77 2.46 5.11
C GLY A 58 -11.62 1.66 5.71
N ILE A 59 -10.42 1.70 5.13
CA ILE A 59 -9.21 1.11 5.72
C ILE A 59 -8.10 2.15 5.85
N ALA A 60 -7.14 1.88 6.75
CA ALA A 60 -5.88 2.59 6.81
C ALA A 60 -4.84 1.93 5.88
N VAL A 61 -4.09 2.77 5.17
CA VAL A 61 -2.93 2.37 4.36
C VAL A 61 -1.72 3.15 4.85
N HIS A 62 -0.73 2.43 5.38
CA HIS A 62 0.52 3.00 5.86
C HIS A 62 1.58 2.89 4.76
N ILE A 63 2.23 4.00 4.41
CA ILE A 63 3.23 4.02 3.33
C ILE A 63 4.53 4.60 3.88
N GLU A 64 5.65 3.94 3.60
CA GLU A 64 6.96 4.45 4.02
C GLU A 64 7.20 5.89 3.58
N LYS A 65 7.75 6.69 4.50
CA LYS A 65 8.00 8.12 4.30
C LYS A 65 8.73 8.42 3.01
N GLU A 66 9.78 7.65 2.71
CA GLU A 66 10.61 7.88 1.53
C GLU A 66 9.83 7.69 0.23
N ILE A 67 8.89 6.74 0.18
CA ILE A 67 8.04 6.53 -1.01
C ILE A 67 7.19 7.78 -1.22
N VAL A 68 6.53 8.22 -0.14
CA VAL A 68 5.66 9.39 -0.17
C VAL A 68 6.47 10.64 -0.54
N GLN A 69 7.62 10.89 0.06
CA GLN A 69 8.40 12.09 -0.21
C GLN A 69 8.97 12.19 -1.63
N ASN A 70 9.12 11.07 -2.34
CA ASN A 70 9.69 11.03 -3.69
C ASN A 70 8.64 10.83 -4.80
N THR A 71 7.35 10.89 -4.48
CA THR A 71 6.26 10.65 -5.45
C THR A 71 5.15 11.67 -5.27
N GLY A 72 4.60 12.18 -6.39
CA GLY A 72 3.48 13.12 -6.35
C GLY A 72 2.14 12.40 -6.18
N SER A 73 2.00 11.22 -6.78
CA SER A 73 0.84 10.36 -6.60
C SER A 73 1.19 8.88 -6.58
N ILE A 74 0.35 8.12 -5.89
CA ILE A 74 0.44 6.66 -5.77
C ILE A 74 -0.88 6.09 -6.24
N SER A 75 -0.83 5.23 -7.26
CA SER A 75 -2.02 4.51 -7.76
C SER A 75 -1.88 3.02 -7.52
N ILE A 76 -2.88 2.43 -6.86
CA ILE A 76 -2.97 1.00 -6.59
C ILE A 76 -4.15 0.44 -7.37
N LYS A 77 -3.87 -0.59 -8.18
CA LYS A 77 -4.86 -1.27 -9.01
C LYS A 77 -4.77 -2.78 -8.79
N PHE A 78 -5.90 -3.45 -8.94
CA PHE A 78 -5.93 -4.91 -8.97
C PHE A 78 -5.83 -5.41 -10.42
N ASN A 79 -5.00 -6.43 -10.62
CA ASN A 79 -4.90 -7.20 -11.85
C ASN A 79 -5.17 -8.68 -11.54
N GLU A 80 -6.08 -9.30 -12.28
CA GLU A 80 -6.51 -10.69 -12.04
C GLU A 80 -5.36 -11.72 -12.07
N HIS A 81 -4.29 -11.45 -12.83
CA HIS A 81 -3.16 -12.37 -12.98
C HIS A 81 -1.97 -12.03 -12.08
N LYS A 82 -1.84 -10.76 -11.66
CA LYS A 82 -0.66 -10.26 -10.94
C LYS A 82 -0.96 -9.78 -9.52
N GLY A 83 -2.23 -9.77 -9.10
CA GLY A 83 -2.64 -9.22 -7.82
C GLY A 83 -2.57 -7.70 -7.80
N LEU A 84 -2.07 -7.14 -6.71
CA LEU A 84 -1.94 -5.69 -6.54
C LEU A 84 -0.77 -5.14 -7.36
N LEU A 85 -1.05 -4.09 -8.11
CA LEU A 85 -0.07 -3.32 -8.88
C LEU A 85 0.00 -1.91 -8.33
N ILE A 86 1.23 -1.42 -8.14
CA ILE A 86 1.51 -0.04 -7.74
C ILE A 86 2.11 0.75 -8.91
N LYS A 87 1.71 2.00 -9.03
CA LYS A 87 2.31 2.99 -9.92
C LYS A 87 2.61 4.27 -9.14
N PHE A 88 3.75 4.87 -9.44
CA PHE A 88 4.21 6.13 -8.88
C PHE A 88 4.33 7.14 -10.01
N GLU A 89 3.76 8.33 -9.82
CA GLU A 89 3.87 9.47 -10.73
C GLU A 89 4.33 10.71 -9.97
#